data_AF-A0AAP9VWB8-F1
#
_entry.id   AF-A0AAP9VWB8-F1
#
_cell.length_a   1.000
_cell.length_b   1.000
_cell.length_c   1.000
_cell.angle_alpha   90.00
_cell.angle_beta   90.00
_cell.angle_gamma   90.00
#
_symmetry.space_group_name_H-M   'P 1'
#
loop_
_entity.id
_entity.type
_entity.pdbx_description
1 polymer ?
#
loop_
_entity_poly.entity_id
_entity_poly.type
_entity_poly.pdbx_seq_one_letter_code
_entity_poly.pdbx_strand_id
1 'polypeptide(L)'
;MAVEVVYRSSRDLERLFMDKAEADRHDKMLELAELLAQVLQKAVPSLSEQQVEEAGIYMAKNRDVFAKAFKSQPDALSELLSAPVAAAEPEAQVPAPEAAEPAAPAKPAKASKAAK
;
A
#
# COMPACT_ATOMS: atom_id res chain seq x y z
N MET A 1 26.53 -11.72 -15.16
CA MET A 1 26.14 -10.53 -14.38
C MET A 1 25.15 -9.75 -15.22
N ALA A 2 23.94 -9.48 -14.73
CA ALA A 2 22.91 -8.73 -15.44
C ALA A 2 22.72 -7.37 -14.77
N VAL A 3 22.44 -6.33 -15.55
CA VAL A 3 22.17 -4.96 -15.10
C VAL A 3 20.79 -4.58 -15.60
N GLU A 4 19.95 -4.03 -14.73
CA GLU A 4 18.59 -3.59 -15.04
C GLU A 4 18.46 -2.08 -14.81
N VAL A 5 17.66 -1.42 -15.65
CA VAL A 5 17.32 -0.01 -15.50
C VAL A 5 15.97 0.07 -14.80
N VAL A 6 15.95 0.73 -13.66
CA VAL A 6 14.73 0.99 -12.88
C VAL A 6 14.47 2.49 -12.77
N TYR A 7 13.20 2.86 -12.83
CA TYR A 7 12.71 4.21 -12.62
C TYR A 7 12.07 4.30 -11.23
N ARG A 8 12.13 5.48 -10.62
CA ARG A 8 11.51 5.73 -9.32
C ARG A 8 10.91 7.13 -9.28
N SER A 9 9.92 7.30 -8.43
CA SER A 9 9.40 8.62 -8.10
C SER A 9 10.43 9.39 -7.28
N SER A 10 10.49 10.71 -7.40
CA SER A 10 11.30 11.53 -6.49
C SER A 10 10.67 11.64 -5.10
N ARG A 11 9.35 11.43 -5.02
CA ARG A 11 8.54 11.47 -3.80
C ARG A 11 8.40 10.12 -3.10
N ASP A 12 8.75 9.03 -3.79
CA ASP A 12 8.73 7.66 -3.26
C ASP A 12 9.94 6.89 -3.82
N LEU A 13 10.95 6.74 -2.97
CA LEU A 13 12.23 6.13 -3.30
C LEU A 13 12.22 4.60 -3.15
N GLU A 14 11.21 4.06 -2.47
CA GLU A 14 11.08 2.63 -2.19
C GLU A 14 10.38 1.92 -3.35
N ARG A 15 9.45 2.60 -4.00
CA ARG A 15 8.75 2.06 -5.16
C ARG A 15 9.56 2.22 -6.45
N LEU A 16 9.91 1.08 -7.03
CA LEU A 16 10.61 0.97 -8.31
C LEU A 16 9.64 0.57 -9.42
N PHE A 17 9.81 1.18 -10.60
CA PHE A 17 9.05 0.93 -11.81
C PHE A 17 10.01 0.52 -12.92
N MET A 18 9.56 -0.35 -13.82
CA MET A 18 10.33 -0.73 -15.01
C MET A 18 10.16 0.26 -16.15
N ASP A 19 9.04 1.00 -16.16
CA ASP A 19 8.70 2.00 -17.17
C ASP A 19 8.75 3.42 -16.57
N LYS A 20 9.35 4.35 -17.33
CA LYS A 20 9.45 5.76 -16.93
C LYS A 20 8.09 6.44 -16.82
N ALA A 21 7.18 6.18 -17.76
CA ALA A 21 5.87 6.80 -17.78
C ALA A 21 5.01 6.35 -16.59
N GLU A 22 5.17 5.12 -16.11
CA GLU A 22 4.52 4.65 -14.88
C GLU A 22 5.06 5.39 -13.65
N ALA A 23 6.38 5.52 -13.53
CA ALA A 23 7.01 6.31 -12.47
C ALA A 23 6.54 7.77 -12.49
N ASP A 24 6.50 8.41 -13.67
CA ASP A 24 6.03 9.80 -13.83
C ASP A 24 4.54 9.95 -13.46
N ARG A 25 3.69 8.95 -13.76
CA ARG A 25 2.27 8.96 -13.37
C ARG A 25 2.09 8.82 -11.86
N HIS A 26 2.91 7.98 -11.22
CA HIS A 26 2.93 7.80 -9.78
C HIS A 26 3.40 9.06 -9.06
N ASP A 27 4.49 9.67 -9.53
CA ASP A 27 5.00 10.93 -8.98
C ASP A 27 3.94 12.05 -9.03
N LYS A 28 3.28 12.21 -10.18
CA LYS A 28 2.16 13.16 -10.32
C LYS A 28 0.96 12.83 -9.43
N MET A 29 0.73 11.55 -9.13
CA MET A 29 -0.33 11.14 -8.22
C MET A 29 -0.02 11.57 -6.79
N LEU A 30 1.21 11.33 -6.34
CA LEU A 30 1.68 11.74 -5.01
C LEU A 30 1.69 13.26 -4.85
N GLU A 31 2.15 13.99 -5.86
CA GLU A 31 2.10 15.46 -5.88
C GLU A 31 0.67 15.99 -5.70
N LEU A 32 -0.28 15.39 -6.42
CA LEU A 32 -1.69 15.77 -6.32
C LEU A 32 -2.27 15.45 -4.93
N ALA A 33 -1.93 14.29 -4.38
CA ALA A 33 -2.38 13.88 -3.04
C ALA A 33 -1.90 14.85 -1.95
N GLU A 34 -0.63 15.25 -2.01
CA GLU A 34 -0.03 16.19 -1.04
C GLU A 34 -0.72 17.56 -1.10
N LEU A 35 -0.96 18.08 -2.31
CA LEU A 35 -1.66 19.35 -2.49
C LEU A 35 -3.12 19.28 -2.01
N LEU A 36 -3.82 18.18 -2.32
CA LEU A 36 -5.19 17.95 -1.84
C LEU A 36 -5.24 17.87 -0.32
N ALA A 37 -4.29 17.16 0.29
CA ALA A 37 -4.16 17.08 1.74
C ALA A 37 -4.00 18.48 2.36
N GLN A 38 -3.07 19.29 1.84
CA GLN A 38 -2.89 20.67 2.34
C GLN A 38 -4.14 21.53 2.21
N VAL A 39 -4.90 21.39 1.12
CA VAL A 39 -6.16 22.13 0.93
C VAL A 39 -7.23 21.65 1.91
N LEU A 40 -7.39 20.34 2.06
CA LEU A 40 -8.39 19.74 2.96
C LEU A 40 -8.11 20.09 4.42
N GLN A 41 -6.85 20.05 4.87
CA GLN A 41 -6.48 20.45 6.24
C GLN A 41 -6.84 21.92 6.52
N LYS A 42 -6.65 22.81 5.54
CA LYS A 42 -7.00 24.23 5.65
C LYS A 42 -8.50 24.46 5.61
N ALA A 43 -9.22 23.74 4.76
CA ALA A 43 -10.66 23.90 4.58
C ALA A 43 -11.47 23.28 5.72
N VAL A 44 -10.98 22.17 6.29
CA VAL A 44 -11.65 21.41 7.35
C VAL A 44 -10.66 21.10 8.48
N PRO A 45 -10.39 22.07 9.38
CA PRO A 45 -9.40 21.92 10.45
C PRO A 45 -9.72 20.83 11.48
N SER A 46 -10.95 20.30 11.47
CA SER A 46 -11.38 19.21 12.35
C SER A 46 -10.90 17.83 11.90
N LEU A 47 -10.43 17.69 10.66
CA LEU A 47 -9.84 16.44 10.18
C LEU A 47 -8.42 16.28 10.72
N SER A 48 -8.05 15.06 11.09
CA SER A 48 -6.67 14.75 11.47
C SER A 48 -5.77 14.68 10.24
N GLU A 49 -4.47 14.89 10.45
CA GLU A 49 -3.46 14.80 9.39
C GLU A 49 -3.53 13.46 8.65
N GLN A 50 -3.69 12.35 9.38
CA GLN A 50 -3.85 11.03 8.80
C GLN A 50 -5.12 10.89 7.93
N GLN A 51 -6.26 11.42 8.37
CA GLN A 51 -7.50 11.38 7.58
C GLN A 51 -7.37 12.18 6.29
N VAL A 52 -6.69 13.31 6.38
CA VAL A 52 -6.46 14.21 5.25
C VAL A 52 -5.50 13.60 4.24
N GLU A 53 -4.44 12.92 4.71
CA GLU A 53 -3.52 12.16 3.87
C GLU A 53 -4.22 10.99 3.18
N GLU A 54 -4.96 10.16 3.92
CA GLU A 54 -5.73 9.04 3.38
C GLU A 54 -6.75 9.51 2.33
N ALA A 55 -7.47 10.60 2.61
CA ALA A 55 -8.41 11.20 1.66
C ALA A 55 -7.70 11.75 0.41
N GLY A 56 -6.58 12.46 0.59
CA GLY A 56 -5.78 13.00 -0.51
C GLY A 56 -5.27 11.91 -1.45
N ILE A 57 -4.71 10.83 -0.89
CA ILE A 57 -4.23 9.66 -1.66
C ILE A 57 -5.39 8.98 -2.38
N TYR A 58 -6.52 8.76 -1.72
CA TYR A 58 -7.70 8.15 -2.34
C TYR A 58 -8.22 8.97 -3.53
N MET A 59 -8.32 10.30 -3.37
CA MET A 59 -8.77 11.19 -4.44
C MET A 59 -7.77 11.22 -5.60
N ALA A 60 -6.46 11.20 -5.32
CA ALA A 60 -5.42 11.23 -6.34
C ALA A 60 -5.31 9.91 -7.13
N LYS A 61 -5.51 8.75 -6.48
CA LYS A 61 -5.62 7.45 -7.16
C LYS A 61 -6.81 7.40 -8.11
N ASN A 62 -7.91 8.06 -7.76
CA ASN A 62 -9.15 8.11 -8.55
C ASN A 62 -9.31 9.42 -9.34
N ARG A 63 -8.20 10.13 -9.65
CA ARG A 63 -8.26 11.51 -10.19
C ARG A 63 -9.17 11.66 -11.40
N ASP A 64 -9.23 10.65 -12.27
CA ASP A 64 -9.99 10.71 -13.52
C ASP A 64 -11.50 10.72 -13.25
N VAL A 65 -11.95 9.96 -12.26
CA VAL A 65 -13.36 9.92 -11.83
C VAL A 65 -13.73 11.24 -11.16
N PHE A 66 -12.89 11.72 -10.25
CA PHE A 66 -13.07 13.03 -9.62
C PHE A 66 -13.05 14.17 -10.66
N ALA A 67 -12.18 14.14 -11.66
CA ALA A 67 -12.12 15.14 -12.71
C ALA A 67 -13.41 15.18 -13.56
N LYS A 68 -13.97 14.02 -13.91
CA LYS A 68 -15.28 13.93 -14.58
C LYS A 68 -16.39 14.51 -13.70
N ALA A 69 -16.38 14.14 -12.41
CA ALA A 69 -17.35 14.63 -11.43
C ALA A 69 -17.32 16.16 -11.30
N PHE A 70 -16.14 16.75 -11.10
CA PHE A 70 -15.97 18.19 -10.98
C PHE A 70 -16.26 18.96 -12.27
N LYS A 71 -16.11 18.33 -13.45
CA LYS A 71 -16.34 19.00 -14.74
C LYS A 71 -17.83 19.23 -15.03
N SER A 72 -18.69 18.25 -14.78
CA SER A 72 -20.16 18.31 -14.98
C SER A 72 -20.88 16.98 -14.80
N GLN A 73 -20.19 15.88 -14.47
CA GLN A 73 -20.78 14.54 -14.40
C GLN A 73 -20.70 13.98 -12.98
N PRO A 74 -21.48 14.51 -12.01
CA PRO A 74 -21.44 14.02 -10.63
C PRO A 74 -21.74 12.52 -10.53
N ASP A 75 -22.55 11.98 -11.44
CA ASP A 75 -22.89 10.56 -11.52
C ASP A 75 -21.67 9.65 -11.73
N ALA A 76 -20.55 10.17 -12.24
CA ALA A 76 -19.29 9.43 -12.37
C ALA A 76 -18.80 8.89 -11.00
N LEU A 77 -19.14 9.56 -9.90
CA LEU A 77 -18.81 9.09 -8.55
C LEU A 77 -19.50 7.75 -8.20
N SER A 78 -20.57 7.37 -8.92
CA SER A 78 -21.23 6.08 -8.74
C SER A 78 -20.31 4.89 -9.01
N GLU A 79 -19.28 5.08 -9.85
CA GLU A 79 -18.23 4.10 -10.10
C GLU A 79 -17.46 3.78 -8.80
N LEU A 80 -17.20 4.79 -7.96
CA LEU A 80 -16.48 4.66 -6.69
C LEU A 80 -17.35 4.11 -5.55
N LEU A 81 -18.66 4.30 -5.63
CA LEU A 81 -19.62 3.78 -4.65
C LEU A 81 -19.93 2.30 -4.85
N SER A 82 -19.85 1.83 -6.10
CA SER A 82 -20.13 0.43 -6.45
C SER A 82 -18.88 -0.44 -6.46
N ALA A 83 -17.70 0.17 -6.61
CA ALA A 83 -16.44 -0.53 -6.44
C ALA A 83 -16.28 -0.89 -4.95
N PRO A 84 -15.97 -2.16 -4.61
CA PRO A 84 -15.55 -2.46 -3.26
C PRO A 84 -14.32 -1.60 -2.98
N VAL A 85 -14.32 -0.89 -1.86
CA VAL A 85 -13.12 -0.26 -1.32
C VAL A 85 -12.13 -1.40 -1.11
N ALA A 86 -11.29 -1.63 -2.11
CA ALA A 86 -10.19 -2.57 -2.03
C ALA A 86 -9.23 -1.96 -1.02
N ALA A 87 -9.46 -2.32 0.24
CA ALA A 87 -8.52 -2.17 1.32
C ALA A 87 -7.20 -2.77 0.84
N ALA A 88 -6.14 -1.95 0.94
CA ALA A 88 -4.74 -2.31 0.83
C ALA A 88 -4.36 -3.16 -0.38
N GLU A 89 -3.67 -2.55 -1.35
CA GLU A 89 -2.60 -3.29 -2.02
C GLU A 89 -1.71 -3.84 -0.87
N PRO A 90 -1.64 -5.17 -0.64
CA PRO A 90 -0.59 -5.67 0.22
C PRO A 90 0.69 -5.33 -0.52
N GLU A 91 1.52 -4.50 0.10
CA GLU A 91 2.93 -4.40 -0.24
C GLU A 91 3.43 -5.82 -0.45
N ALA A 92 3.97 -6.04 -1.65
CA ALA A 92 4.48 -7.31 -2.09
C ALA A 92 5.53 -7.78 -1.07
N GLN A 93 5.11 -8.68 -0.19
CA GLN A 93 6.01 -9.54 0.56
C GLN A 93 6.84 -10.28 -0.49
N VAL A 94 8.11 -9.92 -0.56
CA VAL A 94 9.15 -10.68 -1.26
C VAL A 94 9.12 -12.10 -0.69
N PRO A 95 8.84 -13.15 -1.50
CA PRO A 95 8.94 -14.51 -1.03
C PRO A 95 10.37 -15.01 -1.20
N ALA A 96 10.79 -15.83 -0.24
CA ALA A 96 11.70 -16.98 -0.33
C ALA A 96 12.93 -16.93 0.60
N PRO A 97 13.45 -18.09 1.06
CA PRO A 97 12.76 -19.36 1.32
C PRO A 97 13.15 -20.01 2.66
N GLU A 98 12.26 -20.87 3.14
CA GLU A 98 12.47 -21.85 4.19
C GLU A 98 13.27 -23.06 3.66
N ALA A 99 14.38 -23.42 4.32
CA ALA A 99 15.02 -24.74 4.40
C ALA A 99 16.18 -24.63 5.42
N ALA A 100 16.39 -25.47 6.42
CA ALA A 100 15.86 -26.77 6.74
C ALA A 100 16.05 -27.05 8.26
N GLU A 101 14.98 -27.46 8.94
CA GLU A 101 14.80 -28.74 9.64
C GLU A 101 15.86 -29.28 10.67
N PRO A 102 15.55 -30.31 11.49
CA PRO A 102 15.22 -30.12 12.91
C PRO A 102 16.09 -30.95 13.88
N ALA A 103 16.16 -30.57 15.17
CA ALA A 103 16.77 -31.41 16.21
C ALA A 103 15.70 -31.92 17.21
N ALA A 104 15.20 -33.10 16.86
CA ALA A 104 14.69 -34.23 17.63
C ALA A 104 14.10 -34.08 19.06
N PRO A 105 13.03 -34.85 19.36
CA PRO A 105 12.26 -34.84 20.61
C PRO A 105 12.84 -35.75 21.70
N ALA A 106 12.72 -35.36 22.97
CA ALA A 106 13.11 -36.20 24.11
C ALA A 106 11.88 -36.85 24.79
N LYS A 107 11.72 -38.19 24.65
CA LYS A 107 10.97 -39.11 25.54
C LYS A 107 11.38 -40.57 25.21
N PRO A 108 11.16 -41.61 26.06
CA PRO A 108 11.03 -41.69 27.53
C PRO A 108 11.71 -42.95 28.18
N ALA A 109 11.52 -43.11 29.50
CA ALA A 109 11.27 -44.37 30.24
C ALA A 109 12.39 -45.15 30.99
N LYS A 110 12.23 -45.14 32.34
CA LYS A 110 12.14 -46.26 33.32
C LYS A 110 13.35 -47.15 33.66
N ALA A 111 13.61 -47.25 34.97
CA ALA A 111 13.82 -48.47 35.76
C ALA A 111 13.54 -48.16 37.25
N SER A 112 12.42 -48.62 37.85
CA SER A 112 12.29 -49.79 38.77
C SER A 112 12.88 -49.60 40.18
N LYS A 113 12.40 -50.12 41.32
CA LYS A 113 11.20 -50.76 41.91
C LYS A 113 11.64 -51.20 43.35
N ALA A 114 10.68 -51.33 44.28
CA ALA A 114 10.72 -52.02 45.60
C ALA A 114 11.34 -51.22 46.78
N ALA A 115 10.60 -50.87 47.84
CA ALA A 115 9.88 -51.68 48.85
C ALA A 115 10.81 -52.43 49.82
N LYS A 116 11.00 -51.85 51.02
CA LYS A 116 10.77 -52.48 52.32
C LYS A 116 10.64 -51.41 53.40
#